data_AF-A0A6G8DFN7-F1
#
_entry.id   AF-A0A6G8DFN7-F1
#
_cell.length_a   1.000
_cell.length_b   1.000
_cell.length_c   1.000
_cell.angle_alpha   90.00
_cell.angle_beta   90.00
_cell.angle_gamma   90.00
#
_symmetry.space_group_name_H-M   'P 1'
#
loop_
_entity.id
_entity.type
_entity.pdbx_description
1 polymer ?
#
loop_
_entity_poly.entity_id
_entity_poly.type
_entity_poly.pdbx_seq_one_letter_code
_entity_poly.pdbx_strand_id
1 'polypeptide(L)'
;MNIAEGNLIVKMLEKRCGQLTLVHLENGELLNVNDIAWGYDMGDDFAHITTNISPPQEGVEVNFFYVNEVSKLLDPGTGKTIHEPESQ
;
A
#
# COMPACT_ATOMS: atom_id res chain seq x y z
N MET A 1 12.01 3.04 -6.64
CA MET A 1 10.73 3.01 -7.38
C MET A 1 10.66 4.15 -8.40
N ASN A 2 10.05 3.93 -9.57
CA ASN A 2 9.72 5.03 -10.51
C ASN A 2 8.23 5.42 -10.43
N ILE A 3 7.85 6.57 -11.02
CA ILE A 3 6.46 7.09 -10.94
C ILE A 3 5.43 6.12 -11.53
N ALA A 4 5.76 5.40 -12.61
CA ALA A 4 4.83 4.47 -13.23
C ALA A 4 4.57 3.24 -12.33
N GLU A 5 5.60 2.78 -11.64
CA GLU A 5 5.53 1.71 -10.64
C GLU A 5 4.70 2.13 -9.42
N GLY A 6 4.90 3.35 -8.90
CA GLY A 6 4.07 3.89 -7.81
C GLY A 6 2.58 3.93 -8.18
N ASN A 7 2.26 4.42 -9.38
CA ASN A 7 0.88 4.42 -9.88
C ASN A 7 0.29 3.00 -10.06
N LEU A 8 1.13 2.01 -10.37
CA LEU A 8 0.69 0.61 -10.45
C LEU A 8 0.33 0.06 -9.07
N ILE A 9 1.14 0.37 -8.04
CA ILE A 9 0.90 -0.05 -6.67
C ILE A 9 -0.42 0.52 -6.14
N VAL A 10 -0.70 1.82 -6.36
CA VAL A 10 -1.99 2.44 -5.99
C VAL A 10 -3.15 1.65 -6.61
N LYS A 11 -3.10 1.38 -7.92
CA LYS A 11 -4.14 0.61 -8.63
C LYS A 11 -4.26 -0.83 -8.12
N MET A 12 -3.18 -1.45 -7.70
CA MET A 12 -3.21 -2.80 -7.12
C MET A 12 -3.92 -2.80 -5.76
N LEU A 13 -3.61 -1.82 -4.89
CA LEU A 13 -4.26 -1.66 -3.59
C LEU A 13 -5.75 -1.31 -3.74
N GLU A 14 -6.12 -0.41 -4.65
CA GLU A 14 -7.52 -0.08 -4.96
C GLU A 14 -8.33 -1.32 -5.38
N LYS A 15 -7.76 -2.14 -6.29
CA LYS A 15 -8.41 -3.38 -6.75
C LYS A 15 -8.59 -4.42 -5.65
N ARG A 16 -7.83 -4.29 -4.56
CA ARG A 16 -7.88 -5.16 -3.39
C ARG A 16 -8.63 -4.53 -2.21
N CYS A 17 -9.37 -3.45 -2.42
CA CYS A 17 -10.25 -2.90 -1.39
C CYS A 17 -11.20 -3.99 -0.85
N GLY A 18 -11.23 -4.13 0.48
CA GLY A 18 -11.94 -5.18 1.21
C GLY A 18 -11.20 -6.52 1.29
N GLN A 19 -9.99 -6.63 0.73
CA GLN A 19 -9.14 -7.82 0.80
C GLN A 19 -7.85 -7.48 1.54
N LEU A 20 -7.62 -8.15 2.67
CA LEU A 20 -6.42 -7.95 3.46
C LEU A 20 -5.17 -8.13 2.58
N THR A 21 -4.29 -7.15 2.66
CA THR A 21 -3.03 -7.08 1.94
C THR A 21 -1.95 -6.71 2.95
N LEU A 22 -0.85 -7.46 2.95
CA LEU A 22 0.33 -7.09 3.72
C LEU A 22 1.20 -6.16 2.88
N VAL A 23 1.44 -4.97 3.39
CA VAL A 23 2.31 -3.97 2.77
C VAL A 23 3.61 -3.93 3.56
N HIS A 24 4.71 -4.32 2.93
CA HIS A 24 6.04 -4.12 3.47
C HIS A 24 6.56 -2.76 3.02
N LEU A 25 7.08 -2.00 3.97
CA LEU A 25 7.76 -0.74 3.70
C LEU A 25 9.28 -0.92 3.63
N GLU A 26 9.99 0.01 3.00
CA GLU A 26 11.45 0.00 2.89
C GLU A 26 12.15 0.09 4.26
N ASN A 27 11.49 0.70 5.26
CA ASN A 27 11.98 0.80 6.63
C ASN A 27 11.84 -0.52 7.43
N GLY A 28 11.28 -1.58 6.82
CA GLY A 28 11.06 -2.88 7.43
C GLY A 28 9.71 -3.04 8.16
N GLU A 29 8.88 -2.01 8.21
CA GLU A 29 7.53 -2.10 8.76
C GLU A 29 6.63 -2.98 7.90
N LEU A 30 5.69 -3.65 8.57
CA LEU A 30 4.70 -4.53 7.96
C LEU A 30 3.30 -4.07 8.36
N LEU A 31 2.53 -3.61 7.37
CA LEU A 31 1.21 -3.04 7.59
C LEU A 31 0.11 -3.97 7.08
N ASN A 32 -0.98 -4.06 7.85
CA ASN A 32 -2.21 -4.72 7.46
C ASN A 32 -3.14 -3.72 6.78
N VAL A 33 -3.38 -3.88 5.48
CA VAL A 33 -4.17 -2.92 4.67
C VAL A 33 -5.38 -3.62 4.07
N ASN A 34 -6.58 -3.14 4.39
CA ASN A 34 -7.85 -3.62 3.84
C ASN A 34 -8.46 -2.65 2.83
N ASP A 35 -8.32 -1.35 3.07
CA ASP A 35 -8.75 -0.28 2.16
C ASP A 35 -7.74 0.87 2.20
N ILE A 36 -7.80 1.71 1.17
CA ILE A 36 -6.96 2.90 1.06
C ILE A 36 -7.79 4.10 0.60
N ALA A 37 -7.41 5.28 1.09
CA ALA A 37 -7.52 6.52 0.34
C ALA A 37 -6.12 6.97 -0.07
N TRP A 38 -6.05 7.75 -1.14
CA TRP A 38 -4.78 8.23 -1.66
C TRP A 38 -4.94 9.60 -2.30
N GLY A 39 -3.83 10.34 -2.36
CA GLY A 39 -3.78 11.68 -2.90
C GLY A 39 -2.35 12.12 -3.19
N TYR A 40 -2.23 13.32 -3.74
CA TYR A 40 -0.96 14.01 -3.94
C TYR A 40 -1.06 15.36 -3.25
N ASP A 41 -0.07 15.72 -2.43
CA ASP A 41 0.06 17.08 -1.95
C ASP A 41 0.83 17.94 -2.97
N MET A 42 0.82 19.26 -2.77
CA MET A 42 1.54 20.17 -3.66
C MET A 42 3.04 19.90 -3.61
N GLY A 43 3.59 19.41 -4.71
CA GLY A 43 5.02 19.12 -4.86
C GLY A 43 5.38 17.64 -4.71
N ASP A 44 4.41 16.76 -4.46
CA ASP A 44 4.67 15.33 -4.34
C ASP A 44 4.85 14.66 -5.72
N ASP A 45 5.93 13.88 -5.85
CA ASP A 45 6.15 13.00 -7.01
C ASP A 45 5.37 11.67 -6.89
N PHE A 46 5.00 11.29 -5.66
CA PHE A 46 4.40 10.01 -5.30
C PHE A 46 3.15 10.22 -4.44
N ALA A 47 2.12 9.40 -4.66
CA ALA A 47 0.89 9.49 -3.88
C ALA A 47 1.15 9.10 -2.42
N HIS A 48 0.56 9.85 -1.48
CA HIS A 48 0.40 9.41 -0.11
C HIS A 48 -0.81 8.47 0.01
N ILE A 49 -0.74 7.54 0.93
CA ILE A 49 -1.74 6.52 1.22
C ILE A 49 -2.17 6.65 2.68
N THR A 50 -3.47 6.65 2.92
CA THR A 50 -4.07 6.49 4.26
C THR A 50 -4.88 5.21 4.28
N THR A 51 -4.60 4.31 5.21
CA THR A 51 -5.17 2.95 5.22
C THR A 51 -6.36 2.80 6.16
N ASN A 52 -7.22 1.81 5.88
CA ASN A 52 -8.22 1.29 6.82
C ASN A 52 -9.22 2.34 7.33
N ILE A 53 -9.55 3.33 6.51
CA ILE A 53 -10.39 4.44 6.92
C ILE A 53 -11.88 4.18 6.67
N SER A 54 -12.22 3.23 5.77
CA SER A 54 -13.60 3.05 5.36
C SER A 54 -13.96 1.61 4.94
N PRO A 55 -14.86 0.94 5.68
CA PRO A 55 -15.51 1.39 6.91
C PRO A 55 -14.52 1.41 8.09
N PRO A 56 -14.70 2.31 9.09
CA PRO A 56 -13.92 2.26 10.31
C PRO A 56 -14.10 0.91 11.01
N GLN A 57 -12.99 0.28 11.41
CA GLN A 57 -12.99 -1.02 12.09
C GLN A 57 -12.26 -0.89 13.42
N GLU A 58 -12.88 -1.37 14.49
CA GLU A 58 -12.29 -1.34 15.82
C GLU A 58 -11.05 -2.24 15.90
N GLY A 59 -9.97 -1.72 16.47
CA GLY A 59 -8.69 -2.44 16.61
C GLY A 59 -7.86 -2.55 15.33
N VAL A 60 -8.30 -1.94 14.22
CA VAL A 60 -7.50 -1.85 12.98
C VAL A 60 -6.75 -0.52 12.97
N GLU A 61 -5.43 -0.59 12.76
CA GLU A 61 -4.59 0.60 12.69
C GLU A 61 -4.84 1.38 11.40
N VAL A 62 -4.86 2.71 11.51
CA VAL A 62 -4.80 3.63 10.37
C VAL A 62 -3.35 4.04 10.21
N ASN A 63 -2.79 3.78 9.03
CA ASN A 63 -1.40 4.12 8.71
C ASN A 63 -1.36 5.19 7.61
N PHE A 64 -0.25 5.92 7.57
CA PHE A 64 0.04 6.91 6.53
C PHE A 64 1.45 6.65 5.99
N PHE A 65 1.59 6.52 4.68
CA PHE A 65 2.88 6.34 4.00
C PHE A 65 2.80 6.79 2.54
N TYR A 66 3.94 7.04 1.91
CA TYR A 66 4.02 7.31 0.48
C TYR A 66 4.25 6.03 -0.32
N VAL A 67 3.70 5.97 -1.53
CA VAL A 67 3.77 4.75 -2.33
C VAL A 67 5.20 4.34 -2.68
N ASN A 68 6.15 5.28 -2.76
CA ASN A 68 7.57 4.97 -2.98
C ASN A 68 8.25 4.32 -1.79
N GLU A 69 7.63 4.31 -0.61
CA GLU A 69 8.12 3.59 0.56
C GLU A 69 7.73 2.11 0.53
N VAL A 70 6.89 1.67 -0.42
CA VAL A 70 6.44 0.28 -0.52
C VAL A 70 7.51 -0.58 -1.17
N SER A 71 7.98 -1.59 -0.44
CA SER A 71 8.96 -2.57 -0.91
C SER A 71 8.31 -3.88 -1.39
N LYS A 72 7.15 -4.26 -0.85
CA LYS A 72 6.47 -5.52 -1.24
C LYS A 72 4.99 -5.50 -0.88
N LEU A 73 4.18 -6.14 -1.72
CA LEU A 73 2.77 -6.45 -1.46
C LEU A 73 2.56 -7.96 -1.43
N LEU A 74 1.91 -8.47 -0.39
CA LEU A 74 1.57 -9.89 -0.24
C LEU A 74 0.08 -10.08 0.05
N ASP A 75 -0.46 -11.18 -0.48
CA ASP A 75 -1.76 -11.70 -0.08
C ASP A 75 -1.56 -12.68 1.09
N PRO A 76 -1.96 -12.34 2.33
CA PRO A 76 -1.74 -13.20 3.49
C PRO A 76 -2.59 -14.47 3.49
N GLY A 77 -3.73 -14.48 2.78
CA GLY A 77 -4.60 -15.66 2.70
C GLY A 77 -4.00 -16.77 1.84
N THR A 78 -3.17 -16.40 0.87
CA THR A 78 -2.53 -17.35 -0.08
C THR A 78 -1.01 -17.42 0.03
N GLY A 79 -0.37 -16.47 0.71
CA GLY A 79 1.08 -16.31 0.74
C GLY A 79 1.69 -15.80 -0.58
N LYS A 80 0.86 -15.42 -1.55
CA LYS A 80 1.32 -15.01 -2.89
C LYS A 80 1.84 -13.57 -2.87
N THR A 81 3.00 -13.35 -3.50
CA THR A 81 3.47 -12.00 -3.84
C THR A 81 2.56 -11.38 -4.89
N ILE A 82 1.95 -10.24 -4.54
CA ILE A 82 1.17 -9.41 -5.45
C ILE A 82 2.10 -8.50 -6.25
N HIS A 83 3.07 -7.91 -5.56
CA HIS A 83 4.09 -7.04 -6.15
C HIS A 83 5.38 -7.12 -5.33
N GLU A 84 6.50 -7.17 -6.02
CA GLU A 84 7.85 -7.06 -5.49
C GLU A 84 8.70 -6.45 -6.62
N PRO A 85 9.36 -5.32 -6.39
CA PRO A 85 10.28 -4.75 -7.37
C PRO A 85 11.36 -5.77 -7.70
N GLU A 86 11.73 -5.88 -8.98
CA GLU A 86 12.92 -6.64 -9.34
C GLU A 86 14.15 -5.94 -8.74
N SER A 87 14.87 -6.62 -7.85
CA SER A 87 16.18 -6.16 -7.39
C SER A 87 17.08 -6.00 -8.62
N GLN A 88 17.41 -4.75 -8.97
CA GLN A 88 18.43 -4.46 -9.98
C GLN A 88 19.83 -4.86 -9.50
#